data_AF-A0A1A2LF78-F1
#
_entry.id   AF-A0A1A2LF78-F1
#
_cell.length_a   1.000
_cell.length_b   1.000
_cell.length_c   1.000
_cell.angle_alpha   90.00
_cell.angle_beta   90.00
_cell.angle_gamma   90.00
#
_symmetry.space_group_name_H-M   'P 1'
#
loop_
_entity.id
_entity.type
_entity.pdbx_description
1 polymer ?
#
loop_
_entity_poly.entity_id
_entity_poly.type
_entity_poly.pdbx_seq_one_letter_code
_entity_poly.pdbx_strand_id
1 'polypeptide(L)'
;MSDIRTTIGPVDTVTKRDLNQRTSAVLDQVTDTGEVIVTERGEPRWRVSAYRSQDAPLARAERQGRYTPPAPAPAPWPDRPGGPAYESADVDALLDEVKGDH
;
A
#
# COMPACT_ATOMS: atom_id res chain seq x y z
N MET A 1 1.86 17.32 29.19
CA MET A 1 2.38 16.26 28.31
C MET A 1 1.29 15.22 28.17
N SER A 2 0.49 15.32 27.10
CA SER A 2 -0.71 14.48 26.93
C SER A 2 -0.32 13.08 26.47
N ASP A 3 -0.64 12.09 27.29
CA ASP A 3 -0.61 10.68 26.92
C ASP A 3 -1.68 10.41 25.85
N ILE A 4 -1.23 10.11 24.63
CA ILE A 4 -2.09 9.62 23.55
C ILE A 4 -2.43 8.16 23.89
N ARG A 5 -3.43 7.95 24.75
CA ARG A 5 -4.12 6.67 24.84
C ARG A 5 -4.93 6.49 23.55
N THR A 6 -4.26 5.98 22.52
CA THR A 6 -4.94 5.43 21.35
C THR A 6 -5.87 4.32 21.83
N THR A 7 -7.17 4.60 21.81
CA THR A 7 -8.21 3.58 22.00
C THR A 7 -8.20 2.70 20.76
N ILE A 8 -7.34 1.68 20.76
CA ILE A 8 -7.42 0.57 19.83
C ILE A 8 -8.64 -0.26 20.29
N GLY A 9 -9.48 -0.72 19.35
CA GLY A 9 -10.57 -1.66 19.65
C GLY A 9 -10.06 -2.92 20.37
N PRO A 10 -10.92 -3.84 20.83
CA PRO A 10 -10.45 -5.02 21.56
C PRO A 10 -9.48 -5.82 20.69
N VAL A 11 -8.18 -5.68 20.96
CA VAL A 11 -7.12 -6.46 20.32
C VAL A 11 -6.87 -7.66 21.20
N ASP A 12 -6.96 -8.84 20.62
CA ASP A 12 -6.67 -10.06 21.34
C ASP A 12 -5.23 -10.04 21.87
N THR A 13 -5.08 -10.52 23.10
CA THR A 13 -3.82 -10.47 23.84
C THR A 13 -3.37 -11.89 24.20
N VAL A 14 -2.11 -12.21 23.94
CA VAL A 14 -1.48 -13.50 24.29
C VAL A 14 -0.21 -13.27 25.07
N THR A 15 0.26 -14.28 25.83
CA THR A 15 1.55 -14.18 26.51
C THR A 15 2.71 -14.56 25.57
N LYS A 16 3.93 -14.11 25.89
CA LYS A 16 5.16 -14.58 25.23
C LYS A 16 5.28 -16.10 25.24
N ARG A 17 4.80 -16.74 26.32
CA ARG A 17 4.82 -18.20 26.45
C ARG A 17 3.87 -18.86 25.46
N ASP A 18 2.66 -18.32 25.29
CA ASP A 18 1.68 -18.84 24.32
C ASP A 18 2.22 -18.73 22.90
N LEU A 19 2.81 -17.58 22.53
CA LEU A 19 3.46 -17.41 21.23
C LEU A 19 4.54 -18.46 20.98
N ASN A 20 5.41 -18.72 21.97
CA ASN A 20 6.51 -19.68 21.82
C ASN A 20 6.04 -21.14 21.79
N GLN A 21 4.95 -21.48 22.48
CA GLN A 21 4.47 -22.86 22.62
C GLN A 21 3.43 -23.24 21.56
N ARG A 22 2.72 -22.25 21.00
CA ARG A 22 1.58 -22.44 20.10
C ARG A 22 1.64 -21.50 18.90
N THR A 23 2.84 -21.31 18.35
CA THR A 23 3.09 -20.31 17.30
C THR A 23 2.09 -20.41 16.14
N SER A 24 1.81 -21.61 15.62
CA SER A 24 0.84 -21.79 14.54
C SER A 24 -0.55 -21.26 14.88
N ALA A 25 -1.10 -21.63 16.04
CA ALA A 25 -2.43 -21.17 16.46
C ALA A 25 -2.49 -19.64 16.68
N VAL A 26 -1.40 -19.04 17.18
CA VAL A 26 -1.32 -17.58 17.33
C VAL A 26 -1.24 -16.89 15.96
N LEU A 27 -0.55 -17.48 14.98
CA LEU A 27 -0.50 -16.94 13.62
C LEU A 27 -1.83 -17.10 12.87
N ASP A 28 -2.56 -18.19 13.10
CA ASP A 28 -3.92 -18.38 12.60
C ASP A 28 -4.85 -17.30 13.17
N GLN A 29 -4.78 -17.04 14.48
CA GLN A 29 -5.52 -15.96 15.12
C GLN A 29 -5.18 -14.59 14.51
N VAL A 30 -3.90 -14.30 14.26
CA VAL A 30 -3.46 -13.07 13.57
C VAL A 30 -4.01 -12.96 12.15
N THR A 31 -4.24 -14.09 11.48
CA THR A 31 -4.85 -14.12 10.14
C THR A 31 -6.32 -13.72 10.20
N ASP A 32 -7.04 -14.18 11.24
CA ASP A 32 -8.47 -13.90 11.45
C ASP A 32 -8.74 -12.50 12.01
N THR A 33 -7.96 -12.05 12.99
CA THR A 33 -8.19 -10.79 13.72
C THR A 33 -7.34 -9.62 13.19
N GLY A 34 -6.33 -9.91 12.37
CA GLY A 34 -5.41 -8.94 11.77
C GLY A 34 -4.18 -8.62 12.62
N GLU A 35 -4.32 -8.57 13.95
CA GLU A 35 -3.20 -8.37 14.87
C GLU A 35 -3.48 -8.95 16.27
N VAL A 36 -2.41 -9.31 16.98
CA VAL A 36 -2.44 -9.79 18.37
C VAL A 36 -1.32 -9.10 19.16
N ILE A 37 -1.65 -8.66 20.38
CA ILE A 37 -0.67 -8.09 21.33
C ILE A 37 -0.01 -9.20 22.13
N VAL A 38 1.32 -9.20 22.18
CA VAL A 38 2.11 -10.15 22.94
C VAL A 38 2.63 -9.49 24.20
N THR A 39 2.30 -10.09 25.34
CA THR A 39 2.69 -9.60 26.67
C THR A 39 3.85 -10.40 27.26
N GLU A 40 4.68 -9.73 28.05
CA GLU A 40 5.67 -10.37 28.91
C GLU A 40 5.52 -9.82 30.33
N ARG A 41 5.32 -10.72 31.30
CA ARG A 41 5.03 -10.36 32.70
C ARG A 41 3.82 -9.42 32.85
N GLY A 42 2.80 -9.62 32.01
CA GLY A 42 1.58 -8.81 32.00
C GLY A 42 1.69 -7.50 31.21
N GLU A 43 2.90 -7.12 30.78
CA GLU A 43 3.12 -5.88 30.04
C GLU A 43 3.12 -6.13 28.53
N PRO A 44 2.37 -5.36 27.72
CA PRO A 44 2.50 -5.38 26.27
C PRO A 44 3.93 -5.06 25.83
N ARG A 45 4.54 -5.95 25.05
CA ARG A 45 5.94 -5.78 24.58
C ARG A 45 6.06 -5.83 23.07
N TRP A 46 5.25 -6.65 22.41
CA TRP A 46 5.27 -6.81 20.97
C TRP A 46 3.86 -6.85 20.40
N ARG A 47 3.79 -6.64 19.10
CA ARG A 47 2.59 -6.86 18.30
C ARG A 47 2.96 -7.77 17.14
N VAL A 48 2.18 -8.82 16.96
CA VAL A 48 2.27 -9.70 15.79
C VAL A 48 1.12 -9.33 14.88
N SER A 49 1.43 -9.08 13.62
CA SER A 49 0.44 -8.76 12.59
C SER A 49 0.79 -9.53 11.34
N ALA A 50 -0.21 -9.89 10.55
CA ALA A 50 0.03 -10.53 9.26
C ALA A 50 0.91 -9.58 8.43
N TYR A 51 1.99 -10.12 7.84
CA TYR A 51 2.77 -9.36 6.89
C TYR A 51 1.91 -9.10 5.66
N ARG A 52 1.30 -7.92 5.61
CA ARG A 52 0.76 -7.37 4.38
C ARG A 52 1.97 -6.82 3.65
N SER A 53 2.45 -7.49 2.61
CA SER A 53 3.26 -6.79 1.60
C SER A 53 2.45 -5.55 1.31
N GLN A 54 3.01 -4.36 1.60
CA GLN A 54 2.31 -3.08 1.54
C GLN A 54 1.20 -3.19 0.51
N ASP A 55 -0.09 -3.11 0.88
CA ASP A 55 -1.18 -2.97 -0.09
C ASP A 55 -0.59 -2.11 -1.19
N ALA A 56 -0.33 -2.69 -2.38
CA ALA A 56 0.54 -2.05 -3.37
C ALA A 56 0.03 -0.63 -3.47
N PRO A 57 0.83 0.44 -3.33
CA PRO A 57 0.34 1.79 -3.01
C PRO A 57 -0.97 2.22 -3.73
N LEU A 58 -1.16 1.72 -4.95
CA LEU A 58 -2.40 1.66 -5.73
C LEU A 58 -3.66 1.09 -5.01
N ALA A 59 -3.63 -0.10 -4.40
CA ALA A 59 -4.73 -0.71 -3.64
C ALA A 59 -5.14 0.15 -2.42
N ARG A 60 -4.18 0.82 -1.77
CA ARG A 60 -4.50 1.82 -0.73
C ARG A 60 -5.14 3.06 -1.34
N ALA A 61 -4.62 3.56 -2.45
CA ALA A 61 -5.18 4.71 -3.15
C ALA A 61 -6.60 4.42 -3.66
N GLU A 62 -6.87 3.18 -4.11
CA GLU A 62 -8.19 2.71 -4.54
C GLU A 62 -9.20 2.78 -3.38
N ARG A 63 -8.85 2.21 -2.23
CA ARG A 63 -9.70 2.23 -1.03
C ARG A 63 -9.97 3.65 -0.53
N GLN A 64 -9.03 4.57 -0.72
CA GLN A 64 -9.16 5.98 -0.35
C GLN A 64 -9.92 6.81 -1.39
N GLY A 65 -10.37 6.22 -2.51
CA GLY A 65 -10.99 6.92 -3.63
C GLY A 65 -10.05 7.87 -4.37
N ARG A 66 -8.73 7.74 -4.15
CA ARG A 66 -7.67 8.54 -4.78
C ARG A 66 -7.14 7.92 -6.06
N TYR A 67 -7.54 6.68 -6.34
CA TYR A 67 -7.22 5.94 -7.54
C TYR A 67 -8.46 5.16 -7.96
N THR A 68 -8.70 5.09 -9.26
CA THR A 68 -9.67 4.17 -9.85
C THR A 68 -8.86 3.31 -10.82
N PRO A 69 -8.90 1.97 -10.69
CA PRO A 69 -8.20 1.10 -11.61
C PRO A 69 -8.68 1.31 -13.05
N PRO A 70 -7.80 1.15 -14.05
CA PRO A 70 -8.20 1.17 -15.45
C PRO A 70 -9.31 0.16 -15.71
N ALA A 71 -10.15 0.46 -16.71
CA ALA A 71 -11.13 -0.50 -17.17
C ALA A 71 -10.42 -1.80 -17.62
N PRO A 72 -10.97 -2.99 -17.29
CA PRO A 72 -10.36 -4.28 -17.67
C PRO A 72 -10.31 -4.47 -19.19
N ALA A 73 -11.16 -3.76 -19.93
CA ALA A 73 -11.12 -3.64 -21.38
C ALA A 73 -11.02 -2.15 -21.75
N PRO A 74 -9.81 -1.60 -21.95
CA PRO A 74 -9.64 -0.22 -22.38
C PRO A 74 -10.18 -0.04 -23.80
N ALA A 75 -10.70 1.16 -24.09
CA ALA A 75 -11.02 1.52 -25.46
C ALA A 75 -9.75 1.46 -26.32
N PRO A 76 -9.86 1.04 -27.60
CA PRO A 76 -8.73 1.08 -28.52
C PRO A 76 -8.23 2.51 -28.67
N TRP A 77 -6.94 2.64 -28.92
CA TRP A 77 -6.35 3.94 -29.24
C TRP A 77 -6.97 4.49 -30.54
N PRO A 78 -7.27 5.79 -30.63
CA PRO A 78 -7.83 6.36 -31.85
C PRO A 78 -6.80 6.35 -32.98
N ASP A 79 -7.24 6.05 -34.21
CA ASP A 79 -6.38 6.08 -35.41
C ASP A 79 -5.81 7.47 -35.69
N ARG A 80 -6.48 8.52 -35.18
CA ARG A 80 -5.99 9.91 -35.21
C ARG A 80 -6.13 10.51 -33.82
N PRO A 81 -5.04 10.67 -33.06
CA PRO A 81 -5.08 11.36 -31.78
C PRO A 81 -5.52 12.82 -31.99
N GLY A 82 -6.32 13.37 -31.07
CA GLY A 82 -6.94 14.70 -31.19
C GLY A 82 -6.00 15.89 -30.98
N GLY A 83 -4.70 15.73 -31.27
CA GLY A 83 -3.68 16.77 -31.13
C GLY A 83 -3.04 17.15 -32.46
N PRO A 84 -2.07 18.07 -32.46
CA PRO A 84 -1.26 18.36 -33.64
C PRO A 84 -0.60 17.08 -34.14
N ALA A 85 -0.67 16.85 -35.45
CA ALA A 85 0.19 15.86 -36.09
C ALA A 85 1.58 16.48 -36.16
N TYR A 86 2.54 15.87 -35.47
CA TYR A 86 3.94 16.27 -35.54
C TYR A 86 4.62 15.41 -36.61
N GLU A 87 5.27 16.08 -37.56
CA GLU A 87 6.17 15.42 -38.49
C GLU A 87 7.55 15.26 -37.84
N SER A 88 8.39 14.39 -38.39
CA SER A 88 9.73 14.13 -37.81
C SER A 88 10.56 15.41 -37.65
N ALA A 89 10.44 16.36 -38.59
CA ALA A 89 11.14 17.63 -38.54
C ALA A 89 10.70 18.52 -37.35
N ASP A 90 9.44 18.43 -36.92
CA ASP A 90 8.94 19.19 -35.78
C ASP A 90 9.51 18.65 -34.46
N VAL A 91 9.74 17.32 -34.39
CA VAL A 91 10.37 16.66 -33.25
C VAL A 91 11.86 17.03 -33.19
N ASP A 92 12.56 17.03 -34.32
CA ASP A 92 13.96 17.42 -34.39
C ASP A 92 14.16 18.88 -33.94
N ALA A 93 13.30 19.80 -34.40
CA ALA A 93 13.33 21.20 -33.98
C ALA A 93 13.09 21.37 -32.46
N LEU A 94 12.14 20.61 -31.89
CA LEU A 94 11.88 20.62 -30.44
C LEU A 94 13.08 20.09 -29.66
N LEU A 95 13.74 19.04 -30.15
CA LEU A 95 14.92 18.47 -29.51
C LEU A 95 16.11 19.44 -29.55
N ASP A 96 16.29 20.18 -30.63
CA ASP A 96 17.33 21.19 -30.75
C ASP A 96 17.05 22.39 -29.83
N GLU A 97 15.79 22.83 -29.72
CA GLU A 97 15.37 23.86 -28.77
C GLU A 97 15.65 23.46 -27.31
N VAL A 98 15.34 22.22 -26.92
CA VAL A 98 15.56 21.71 -25.55
C VAL A 98 17.05 21.49 -25.24
N LYS A 99 17.85 21.11 -26.24
CA LYS A 99 19.31 20.96 -26.07
C LYS A 99 20.03 22.30 -25.89
N GLY A 100 19.41 23.41 -26.29
CA GLY A 100 19.96 24.75 -26.10
C GLY A 100 21.19 25.04 -26.97
N ASP A 101 21.37 24.34 -28.09
CA ASP A 101 22.41 24.65 -29.08
C ASP A 101 21.98 25.88 -29.91
N HIS A 102 22.01 27.05 -29.29
CA HIS A 102 21.88 28.37 -29.94
C HIS A 102 22.98 29.31 -29.47
#